data_AF-A0A7C1WF40-F1
#
_entry.id   AF-A0A7C1WF40-F1
#
_cell.length_a   1.000
_cell.length_b   1.000
_cell.length_c   1.000
_cell.angle_alpha   90.00
_cell.angle_beta   90.00
_cell.angle_gamma   90.00
#
_symmetry.space_group_name_H-M   'P 1'
#
loop_
_entity.id
_entity.type
_entity.pdbx_description
1 polymer ?
#
loop_
_entity_poly.entity_id
_entity_poly.type
_entity_poly.pdbx_seq_one_letter_code
_entity_poly.pdbx_strand_id
1 'polypeptide(L)'
;MRRITWLSIGLVLLLIIPTLSPLTTGFHSRKTIKVAFLWQKWDILDVVAKINMQIYRHILKKAEDRYNVRFKIYEFWDAWNKGDVQSGKLRKLGIDTIVMPGGFGSWDTPRKYRREIKNFVRRGGGFYGICGDSTFGSLGVINLPSGYRFPLKRITGSWSFTPMLGLANVYTDATPFSHIIKHPLFFTKLD
;
A
#
# COMPACT_ATOMS: atom_id res chain seq x y z
N MET A 1 69.72 14.77 -11.43
CA MET A 1 68.73 15.83 -11.13
C MET A 1 67.44 15.74 -11.94
N ARG A 2 67.46 15.54 -13.28
CA ARG A 2 66.23 15.50 -14.12
C ARG A 2 65.16 14.45 -13.74
N ARG A 3 65.54 13.27 -13.22
CA ARG A 3 64.56 12.22 -12.84
C ARG A 3 63.75 12.56 -11.59
N ILE A 4 64.33 13.31 -10.65
CA ILE A 4 63.68 13.68 -9.39
C ILE A 4 62.60 14.74 -9.66
N THR A 5 62.87 15.70 -10.55
CA THR A 5 61.88 16.71 -10.96
C THR A 5 60.66 16.11 -11.65
N TRP A 6 60.83 15.11 -12.52
CA TRP A 6 59.68 14.42 -13.15
C TRP A 6 58.82 13.65 -12.15
N LEU A 7 59.45 13.00 -11.15
CA LEU A 7 58.74 12.32 -10.07
C LEU A 7 57.97 13.32 -9.20
N SER A 8 58.57 14.45 -8.85
CA SER A 8 57.90 15.50 -8.07
C SER A 8 56.72 16.12 -8.82
N ILE A 9 56.86 16.38 -10.13
CA ILE A 9 55.79 16.91 -10.97
C ILE A 9 54.65 15.89 -11.11
N GLY A 10 54.97 14.60 -11.30
CA GLY A 10 53.99 13.52 -11.34
C GLY A 10 53.23 13.36 -10.02
N LEU A 11 53.93 13.50 -8.89
CA LEU A 11 53.32 13.42 -7.56
C LEU A 11 52.37 14.60 -7.30
N VAL A 12 52.77 15.82 -7.70
CA VAL A 12 51.93 17.02 -7.57
C VAL A 12 50.70 16.93 -8.47
N LEU A 13 50.85 16.45 -9.71
CA LEU A 13 49.71 16.19 -10.60
C LEU A 13 48.75 15.14 -10.01
N LEU A 14 49.28 14.04 -9.46
CA LEU A 14 48.49 13.01 -8.76
C LEU A 14 47.73 13.54 -7.54
N LEU A 15 48.26 14.57 -6.86
CA LEU A 15 47.61 15.21 -5.72
C LEU A 15 46.57 16.26 -6.13
N ILE A 16 46.70 16.84 -7.32
CA ILE A 16 45.78 17.86 -7.84
C ILE A 16 44.60 17.23 -8.61
N ILE A 17 44.79 16.09 -9.27
CA ILE A 17 43.71 15.38 -9.99
C ILE A 17 42.48 15.05 -9.11
N PRO A 18 42.61 14.65 -7.83
CA PRO A 18 41.46 14.45 -6.94
C PRO A 18 40.73 15.76 -6.58
N THR A 19 41.44 16.90 -6.59
CA THR A 19 40.87 18.23 -6.28
C THR A 19 40.20 18.90 -7.48
N LEU A 20 40.60 18.52 -8.70
CA LEU A 20 40.00 18.96 -9.96
C LEU A 20 38.97 17.98 -10.51
N SER A 21 38.93 16.75 -9.99
CA SER A 21 37.80 15.87 -10.20
C SER A 21 36.59 16.62 -9.65
N PRO A 22 35.59 16.95 -10.49
CA PRO A 22 34.37 17.52 -9.96
C PRO A 22 33.95 16.52 -8.89
N LEU A 23 33.78 17.00 -7.65
CA LEU A 23 32.88 16.39 -6.70
C LEU A 23 31.67 16.08 -7.55
N THR A 24 31.53 14.80 -7.91
CA THR A 24 30.30 14.29 -8.46
C THR A 24 29.36 14.55 -7.30
N THR A 25 28.70 15.71 -7.34
CA THR A 25 27.41 15.91 -6.72
C THR A 25 26.60 14.84 -7.39
N GLY A 26 26.69 13.64 -6.79
CA GLY A 26 26.06 12.46 -7.31
C GLY A 26 24.65 12.90 -7.53
N PHE A 27 24.20 12.87 -8.78
CA PHE A 27 22.82 13.05 -9.10
C PHE A 27 22.16 11.83 -8.45
N HIS A 28 21.89 11.93 -7.14
CA HIS A 28 21.20 10.93 -6.37
C HIS A 28 19.79 10.97 -6.93
N SER A 29 19.60 10.19 -7.98
CA SER A 29 18.31 9.96 -8.61
C SER A 29 17.39 9.52 -7.49
N ARG A 30 16.48 10.40 -7.08
CA ARG A 30 15.47 10.10 -6.07
C ARG A 30 14.81 8.79 -6.43
N LYS A 31 14.86 7.82 -5.50
CA LYS A 31 14.22 6.50 -5.66
C LYS A 31 12.74 6.72 -5.95
N THR A 32 12.24 6.11 -7.02
CA THR A 32 10.81 6.19 -7.35
C THR A 32 10.07 5.07 -6.65
N ILE A 33 9.09 5.41 -5.83
CA ILE A 33 8.15 4.51 -5.18
C ILE A 33 6.84 4.56 -5.96
N LYS A 34 6.39 3.41 -6.46
CA LYS A 34 5.13 3.25 -7.20
C LYS A 34 4.02 2.90 -6.23
N VAL A 35 3.06 3.80 -6.10
CA VAL A 35 1.92 3.66 -5.18
C VAL A 35 0.65 3.45 -5.99
N ALA A 36 -0.13 2.41 -5.70
CA ALA A 36 -1.41 2.18 -6.34
C ALA A 36 -2.57 2.41 -5.38
N PHE A 37 -3.47 3.32 -5.72
CA PHE A 37 -4.76 3.50 -5.07
C PHE A 37 -5.75 2.54 -5.68
N LEU A 38 -6.35 1.68 -4.85
CA LEU A 38 -7.28 0.65 -5.29
C LEU A 38 -8.71 1.12 -5.05
N TRP A 39 -9.48 1.19 -6.12
CA TRP A 39 -10.87 1.58 -6.12
C TRP A 39 -11.76 0.40 -6.52
N GLN A 40 -12.91 0.31 -5.86
CA GLN A 40 -13.85 -0.80 -5.94
C GLN A 40 -15.18 -0.28 -6.47
N LYS A 41 -15.60 -0.72 -7.65
CA LYS A 41 -16.90 -0.32 -8.22
C LYS A 41 -18.10 -0.88 -7.45
N TRP A 42 -17.88 -1.92 -6.65
CA TRP A 42 -18.89 -2.48 -5.75
C TRP A 42 -18.97 -1.73 -4.42
N ASP A 43 -18.09 -0.75 -4.20
CA ASP A 43 -18.13 0.15 -3.06
C ASP A 43 -18.57 1.55 -3.51
N ILE A 44 -19.74 1.97 -3.05
CA ILE A 44 -20.27 3.29 -3.41
C ILE A 44 -19.43 4.42 -2.81
N LEU A 45 -18.72 4.16 -1.70
CA LEU A 45 -17.89 5.17 -1.03
C LEU A 45 -16.62 5.47 -1.82
N ASP A 46 -16.10 4.52 -2.60
CA ASP A 46 -14.90 4.72 -3.41
C ASP A 46 -15.11 5.74 -4.53
N VAL A 47 -16.35 5.87 -5.03
CA VAL A 47 -16.71 6.92 -6.00
C VAL A 47 -16.57 8.31 -5.38
N VAL A 48 -16.99 8.47 -4.12
CA VAL A 48 -16.89 9.73 -3.38
C VAL A 48 -15.46 9.98 -2.90
N ALA A 49 -14.76 8.94 -2.42
CA ALA A 49 -13.39 9.03 -1.95
C ALA A 49 -12.40 9.43 -3.06
N LYS A 50 -12.70 9.11 -4.34
CA LYS A 50 -11.92 9.58 -5.48
C LYS A 50 -11.81 11.10 -5.54
N ILE A 51 -12.85 11.83 -5.12
CA ILE A 51 -12.84 13.31 -5.09
C ILE A 51 -11.71 13.82 -4.18
N ASN A 52 -11.38 13.06 -3.14
CA ASN A 52 -10.30 13.37 -2.21
C ASN A 52 -8.90 12.99 -2.72
N MET A 53 -8.74 12.52 -3.98
CA MET A 53 -7.42 12.17 -4.51
C MET A 53 -6.43 13.32 -4.58
N GLN A 54 -6.91 14.56 -4.68
CA GLN A 54 -6.05 15.73 -4.64
C GLN A 54 -5.34 15.86 -3.28
N ILE A 55 -6.01 15.51 -2.19
CA ILE A 55 -5.43 15.53 -0.84
C ILE A 55 -4.29 14.52 -0.74
N TYR A 56 -4.51 13.29 -1.22
CA TYR A 56 -3.46 12.25 -1.22
C TYR A 56 -2.27 12.64 -2.09
N ARG A 57 -2.49 13.21 -3.27
CA ARG A 57 -1.43 13.71 -4.15
C ARG A 57 -0.61 14.79 -3.46
N HIS A 58 -1.26 15.73 -2.78
CA HIS A 58 -0.60 16.80 -2.02
C HIS A 58 0.26 16.27 -0.87
N ILE A 59 -0.27 15.31 -0.10
CA ILE A 59 0.47 14.69 1.02
C ILE A 59 1.70 13.94 0.49
N LEU A 60 1.54 13.12 -0.55
CA LEU A 60 2.66 12.41 -1.15
C LEU A 60 3.70 13.39 -1.72
N LYS A 61 3.26 14.49 -2.32
CA LYS A 61 4.17 15.52 -2.83
C LYS A 61 5.03 16.13 -1.72
N LYS A 62 4.42 16.47 -0.57
CA LYS A 62 5.17 16.93 0.62
C LYS A 62 6.15 15.86 1.15
N ALA A 63 5.78 14.59 1.04
CA ALA A 63 6.62 13.48 1.48
C ALA A 63 7.83 13.24 0.56
N GLU A 64 7.74 13.59 -0.73
CA GLU A 64 8.88 13.44 -1.68
C GLU A 64 10.13 14.15 -1.18
N ASP A 65 9.99 15.40 -0.72
CA ASP A 65 11.12 16.20 -0.25
C ASP A 65 11.59 15.74 1.14
N ARG A 66 10.65 15.42 2.03
CA ARG A 66 10.98 14.95 3.39
C ARG A 66 11.79 13.64 3.39
N TYR A 67 11.47 12.73 2.48
CA TYR A 67 12.08 11.40 2.43
C TYR A 67 13.07 11.22 1.26
N ASN A 68 13.33 12.26 0.47
CA ASN A 68 14.19 12.22 -0.70
C ASN A 68 13.84 11.12 -1.71
N VAL A 69 12.54 10.98 -2.00
CA VAL A 69 11.97 9.99 -2.93
C VAL A 69 11.09 10.67 -3.97
N ARG A 70 10.67 9.92 -4.99
CA ARG A 70 9.60 10.32 -5.93
C ARG A 70 8.45 9.35 -5.81
N PHE A 71 7.21 9.83 -5.79
CA PHE A 71 6.04 8.96 -5.81
C PHE A 71 5.43 8.93 -7.21
N LYS A 72 5.28 7.73 -7.77
CA LYS A 72 4.51 7.50 -9.00
C LYS A 72 3.18 6.89 -8.63
N ILE A 73 2.12 7.66 -8.78
CA ILE A 73 0.76 7.28 -8.37
C ILE A 73 0.05 6.58 -9.53
N TYR A 74 -0.60 5.46 -9.21
CA TYR A 74 -1.49 4.69 -10.07
C TYR A 74 -2.87 4.65 -9.43
N GLU A 75 -3.92 4.76 -10.24
CA GLU A 75 -5.31 4.58 -9.82
C GLU A 75 -5.87 3.34 -10.50
N PHE A 76 -6.19 2.31 -9.72
CA PHE A 76 -6.67 1.02 -10.20
C PHE A 76 -8.14 0.84 -9.87
N TRP A 77 -8.92 0.41 -10.86
CA TRP A 77 -10.34 0.16 -10.71
C TRP A 77 -10.66 -1.31 -10.91
N ASP A 78 -11.38 -1.87 -9.94
CA ASP A 78 -11.90 -3.23 -10.01
C ASP A 78 -13.43 -3.25 -9.93
N ALA A 79 -14.03 -4.09 -10.77
CA ALA A 79 -15.42 -4.52 -10.73
C ALA A 79 -15.48 -5.99 -10.31
N TRP A 80 -16.66 -6.50 -9.96
CA TRP A 80 -16.80 -7.83 -9.36
C TRP A 80 -16.10 -8.96 -10.14
N ASN A 81 -16.14 -8.90 -11.48
CA ASN A 81 -15.61 -9.96 -12.34
C ASN A 81 -14.32 -9.58 -13.11
N LYS A 82 -13.87 -8.33 -13.03
CA LYS A 82 -12.73 -7.83 -13.81
C LYS A 82 -12.15 -6.56 -13.22
N GLY A 83 -10.86 -6.30 -13.46
CA GLY A 83 -10.24 -5.07 -13.02
C GLY A 83 -8.72 -5.12 -13.09
N ASP A 84 -8.11 -4.03 -12.64
CA ASP A 84 -6.68 -3.82 -12.70
C ASP A 84 -5.92 -4.78 -11.77
N VAL A 85 -6.36 -4.88 -10.51
CA VAL A 85 -5.79 -5.81 -9.53
C VAL A 85 -6.04 -7.24 -9.97
N GLN A 86 -7.29 -7.56 -10.36
CA GLN A 86 -7.66 -8.90 -10.83
C GLN A 86 -6.96 -9.33 -12.13
N SER A 87 -6.41 -8.42 -12.92
CA SER A 87 -5.60 -8.73 -14.12
C SER A 87 -4.10 -8.82 -13.84
N GLY A 88 -3.71 -8.71 -12.56
CA GLY A 88 -2.33 -8.83 -12.08
C GLY A 88 -1.49 -7.59 -12.29
N LYS A 89 -2.10 -6.39 -12.46
CA LYS A 89 -1.35 -5.15 -12.72
C LYS A 89 -0.41 -4.76 -11.59
N LEU A 90 -0.72 -5.12 -10.34
CA LEU A 90 0.19 -4.94 -9.20
C LEU A 90 1.59 -5.48 -9.50
N ARG A 91 1.67 -6.72 -10.01
CA ARG A 91 2.93 -7.35 -10.37
C ARG A 91 3.50 -6.80 -11.69
N LYS A 92 2.66 -6.68 -12.73
CA LYS A 92 3.10 -6.26 -14.07
C LYS A 92 3.74 -4.87 -14.07
N LEU A 93 3.25 -3.96 -13.21
CA LEU A 93 3.77 -2.60 -13.09
C LEU A 93 4.83 -2.46 -12.00
N GLY A 94 5.09 -3.53 -11.24
CA GLY A 94 6.03 -3.53 -10.11
C GLY A 94 5.65 -2.51 -9.06
N ILE A 95 4.38 -2.50 -8.63
CA ILE A 95 3.89 -1.62 -7.57
C ILE A 95 4.65 -1.92 -6.27
N ASP A 96 5.01 -0.89 -5.52
CA ASP A 96 5.74 -1.02 -4.25
C ASP A 96 4.78 -0.99 -3.06
N THR A 97 3.72 -0.18 -3.13
CA THR A 97 2.74 -0.02 -2.05
C THR A 97 1.34 0.15 -2.62
N ILE A 98 0.35 -0.45 -1.97
CA ILE A 98 -1.06 -0.22 -2.26
C ILE A 98 -1.72 0.61 -1.15
N VAL A 99 -2.59 1.52 -1.56
CA VAL A 99 -3.45 2.32 -0.71
C VAL A 99 -4.90 1.95 -0.99
N MET A 100 -5.62 1.57 0.05
CA MET A 100 -7.04 1.26 0.01
C MET A 100 -7.77 2.32 0.87
N PRO A 101 -8.45 3.29 0.24
CA PRO A 101 -8.87 4.55 0.87
C PRO A 101 -10.08 4.43 1.81
N GLY A 102 -10.62 3.23 1.97
CA GLY A 102 -11.67 2.89 2.92
C GLY A 102 -13.06 2.90 2.32
N GLY A 103 -13.85 1.92 2.73
CA GLY A 103 -15.26 1.84 2.44
C GLY A 103 -15.91 0.53 2.92
N PHE A 104 -17.09 0.25 2.40
CA PHE A 104 -17.93 -0.90 2.75
C PHE A 104 -17.60 -2.17 1.96
N GLY A 105 -16.94 -2.02 0.81
CA GLY A 105 -16.74 -3.08 -0.19
C GLY A 105 -15.70 -4.13 0.17
N SER A 106 -14.89 -3.89 1.21
CA SER A 106 -13.82 -4.82 1.60
C SER A 106 -14.25 -5.97 2.50
N TRP A 107 -15.52 -6.04 2.88
CA TRP A 107 -16.09 -7.19 3.58
C TRP A 107 -16.24 -8.42 2.69
N ASP A 108 -16.70 -8.18 1.46
CA ASP A 108 -17.07 -9.21 0.51
C ASP A 108 -16.51 -8.85 -0.84
N THR A 109 -15.26 -9.28 -1.08
CA THR A 109 -14.55 -8.98 -2.32
C THR A 109 -14.38 -10.22 -3.20
N PRO A 110 -14.27 -10.03 -4.53
CA PRO A 110 -14.03 -11.12 -5.47
C PRO A 110 -12.82 -11.96 -5.09
N ARG A 111 -12.96 -13.30 -5.16
CA ARG A 111 -11.89 -14.24 -4.78
C ARG A 111 -10.57 -13.97 -5.51
N LYS A 112 -10.63 -13.57 -6.78
CA LYS A 112 -9.46 -13.24 -7.59
C LYS A 112 -8.75 -11.98 -7.09
N TYR A 113 -9.52 -10.94 -6.75
CA TYR A 113 -9.01 -9.68 -6.19
C TYR A 113 -8.25 -9.95 -4.88
N ARG A 114 -8.88 -10.68 -3.96
CA ARG A 114 -8.28 -11.10 -2.68
C ARG A 114 -6.98 -11.84 -2.86
N ARG A 115 -6.95 -12.81 -3.77
CA ARG A 115 -5.75 -13.62 -4.04
C ARG A 115 -4.59 -12.75 -4.53
N GLU A 116 -4.84 -11.79 -5.42
CA GLU A 116 -3.80 -10.90 -5.94
C GLU A 116 -3.24 -9.99 -4.85
N ILE A 117 -4.10 -9.40 -3.99
CA ILE A 117 -3.65 -8.57 -2.86
C ILE A 117 -2.86 -9.41 -1.86
N LYS A 118 -3.35 -10.59 -1.48
CA LYS A 118 -2.64 -11.49 -0.56
C LYS A 118 -1.27 -11.87 -1.11
N ASN A 119 -1.17 -12.20 -2.40
CA ASN A 119 0.10 -12.51 -3.04
C ASN A 119 1.05 -11.32 -3.10
N PHE A 120 0.53 -10.11 -3.30
CA PHE A 120 1.30 -8.87 -3.30
C PHE A 120 1.93 -8.61 -1.92
N VAL A 121 1.13 -8.65 -0.85
CA VAL A 121 1.62 -8.44 0.52
C VAL A 121 2.60 -9.52 0.95
N ARG A 122 2.33 -10.81 0.64
CA ARG A 122 3.24 -11.92 0.95
C ARG A 122 4.62 -11.81 0.28
N ARG A 123 4.74 -11.01 -0.78
CA ARG A 123 6.01 -10.75 -1.47
C ARG A 123 6.73 -9.50 -0.95
N GLY A 124 6.26 -8.91 0.15
CA GLY A 124 6.83 -7.71 0.76
C GLY A 124 6.26 -6.40 0.22
N GLY A 125 5.16 -6.43 -0.53
CA GLY A 125 4.49 -5.21 -0.97
C GLY A 125 3.86 -4.45 0.20
N GLY A 126 4.06 -3.14 0.26
CA GLY A 126 3.49 -2.29 1.32
C GLY A 126 1.98 -2.18 1.22
N PHE A 127 1.28 -2.22 2.35
CA PHE A 127 -0.17 -2.10 2.42
C PHE A 127 -0.57 -0.98 3.38
N TYR A 128 -1.43 -0.08 2.90
CA TYR A 128 -2.08 0.93 3.72
C TYR A 128 -3.59 0.92 3.46
N GLY A 129 -4.37 0.51 4.47
CA GLY A 129 -5.83 0.48 4.41
C GLY A 129 -6.46 1.46 5.41
N ILE A 130 -7.64 1.96 5.08
CA ILE A 130 -8.45 2.83 5.95
C ILE A 130 -9.80 2.14 6.23
N CYS A 131 -10.32 2.25 7.46
CA CYS A 131 -11.64 1.72 7.84
C CYS A 131 -11.82 0.23 7.48
N GLY A 132 -12.82 -0.13 6.66
CA GLY A 132 -13.05 -1.52 6.24
C GLY A 132 -11.86 -2.16 5.53
N ASP A 133 -11.02 -1.37 4.87
CA ASP A 133 -9.83 -1.87 4.18
C ASP A 133 -8.67 -2.19 5.11
N SER A 134 -8.55 -1.48 6.23
CA SER A 134 -7.55 -1.80 7.25
C SER A 134 -7.90 -3.10 7.97
N THR A 135 -9.18 -3.32 8.25
CA THR A 135 -9.71 -4.59 8.74
C THR A 135 -9.46 -5.71 7.74
N PHE A 136 -9.73 -5.48 6.45
CA PHE A 136 -9.47 -6.44 5.38
C PHE A 136 -7.99 -6.84 5.28
N GLY A 137 -7.07 -5.88 5.33
CA GLY A 137 -5.63 -6.13 5.35
C GLY A 137 -5.19 -6.91 6.60
N SER A 138 -5.69 -6.52 7.77
CA SER A 138 -5.34 -7.12 9.07
C SER A 138 -5.84 -8.55 9.22
N LEU A 139 -7.05 -8.85 8.74
CA LEU A 139 -7.64 -10.19 8.80
C LEU A 139 -7.06 -11.17 7.75
N GLY A 140 -5.99 -10.78 7.05
CA GLY A 140 -5.38 -11.61 6.02
C GLY A 140 -6.20 -11.73 4.75
N VAL A 141 -7.03 -10.71 4.44
CA VAL A 141 -7.83 -10.62 3.21
C VAL A 141 -8.88 -11.75 3.15
N ILE A 142 -9.59 -11.95 4.27
CA ILE A 142 -10.63 -12.99 4.43
C ILE A 142 -11.99 -12.30 4.56
N ASN A 143 -12.98 -12.74 3.78
CA ASN A 143 -14.36 -12.32 3.97
C ASN A 143 -14.89 -12.93 5.27
N LEU A 144 -15.61 -12.16 6.08
CA LEU A 144 -16.22 -12.69 7.29
C LEU A 144 -17.32 -13.71 6.95
N PRO A 145 -17.54 -14.73 7.80
CA PRO A 145 -18.55 -15.76 7.54
C PRO A 145 -19.95 -15.15 7.33
N SER A 146 -20.77 -15.78 6.48
CA SER A 146 -22.11 -15.30 6.13
C SER A 146 -23.04 -15.09 7.33
N GLY A 147 -22.84 -15.86 8.40
CA GLY A 147 -23.61 -15.75 9.66
C GLY A 147 -23.45 -14.41 10.38
N TYR A 148 -22.41 -13.62 10.09
CA TYR A 148 -22.22 -12.30 10.70
C TYR A 148 -23.09 -11.21 10.06
N ARG A 149 -23.64 -11.44 8.86
CA ARG A 149 -24.42 -10.41 8.14
C ARG A 149 -25.62 -9.91 8.93
N PHE A 150 -26.35 -10.79 9.62
CA PHE A 150 -27.58 -10.44 10.33
C PHE A 150 -27.31 -9.64 11.64
N PRO A 151 -26.40 -10.09 12.54
CA PRO A 151 -26.00 -9.29 13.70
C PRO A 151 -25.47 -7.90 13.33
N LEU A 152 -24.64 -7.81 12.28
CA LEU A 152 -24.07 -6.54 11.88
C LEU A 152 -25.12 -5.60 11.32
N LYS A 153 -26.00 -6.07 10.43
CA LYS A 153 -27.11 -5.25 9.94
C LYS A 153 -27.97 -4.70 11.08
N ARG A 154 -28.18 -5.50 12.13
CA ARG A 154 -28.96 -5.09 13.31
C ARG A 154 -28.25 -3.98 14.12
N ILE A 155 -26.93 -4.06 14.25
CA ILE A 155 -26.12 -3.09 15.02
C ILE A 155 -25.86 -1.81 14.22
N THR A 156 -25.67 -1.92 12.91
CA THR A 156 -25.12 -0.85 12.06
C THR A 156 -26.15 -0.26 11.09
N GLY A 157 -27.32 -0.88 10.99
CA GLY A 157 -28.38 -0.49 10.06
C GLY A 157 -28.11 -0.83 8.59
N SER A 158 -26.95 -1.40 8.25
CA SER A 158 -26.57 -1.68 6.86
C SER A 158 -26.02 -3.10 6.67
N TRP A 159 -26.49 -3.75 5.60
CA TRP A 159 -25.98 -5.05 5.15
C TRP A 159 -24.56 -4.98 4.59
N SER A 160 -24.07 -3.77 4.31
CA SER A 160 -22.76 -3.52 3.71
C SER A 160 -21.77 -2.92 4.71
N PHE A 161 -22.14 -2.80 6.00
CA PHE A 161 -21.29 -2.10 6.96
C PHE A 161 -20.00 -2.86 7.29
N THR A 162 -18.87 -2.15 7.31
CA THR A 162 -17.56 -2.61 7.78
C THR A 162 -17.29 -1.99 9.16
N PRO A 163 -17.02 -2.75 10.24
CA PRO A 163 -16.65 -2.13 11.50
C PRO A 163 -15.34 -1.40 11.29
N MET A 164 -15.32 -0.15 11.76
CA MET A 164 -14.08 0.55 12.01
C MET A 164 -13.28 -0.26 13.02
N LEU A 165 -11.99 -0.44 12.75
CA LEU A 165 -10.94 -0.33 13.76
C LEU A 165 -9.56 -0.37 13.11
N GLY A 166 -8.78 0.68 13.37
CA GLY A 166 -7.32 0.62 13.39
C GLY A 166 -6.61 0.81 12.05
N LEU A 167 -5.70 1.78 12.02
CA LEU A 167 -4.68 1.94 11.00
C LEU A 167 -3.75 0.72 11.08
N ALA A 168 -3.77 -0.14 10.06
CA ALA A 168 -2.94 -1.34 10.04
C ALA A 168 -1.78 -1.17 9.05
N ASN A 169 -0.59 -0.94 9.59
CA ASN A 169 0.64 -1.30 8.88
C ASN A 169 0.69 -2.83 8.92
N VAL A 170 0.39 -3.50 7.80
CA VAL A 170 0.19 -4.96 7.78
C VAL A 170 1.51 -5.69 8.03
N TYR A 171 1.81 -5.91 9.30
CA TYR A 171 2.59 -7.03 9.84
C TYR A 171 1.77 -7.84 10.86
N THR A 172 0.46 -7.64 10.93
CA THR A 172 -0.40 -8.44 11.81
C THR A 172 -1.04 -9.54 10.97
N ASP A 173 -0.38 -10.70 10.92
CA ASP A 173 -1.05 -11.93 10.48
C ASP A 173 -2.11 -12.30 11.52
N ALA A 174 -3.36 -11.88 11.32
CA ALA A 174 -4.46 -12.23 12.22
C ALA A 174 -5.05 -13.62 11.95
N THR A 175 -4.38 -14.47 11.16
CA THR A 175 -4.78 -15.88 11.00
C THR A 175 -5.01 -16.61 12.35
N PRO A 176 -4.25 -16.34 13.44
CA PRO A 176 -4.53 -16.90 14.77
C PRO A 176 -5.90 -16.49 15.33
N PHE A 177 -6.40 -15.29 15.01
CA PHE A 177 -7.71 -14.80 15.45
C PHE A 177 -8.88 -15.30 14.58
N SER A 178 -8.59 -16.02 13.48
CA SER A 178 -9.62 -16.58 12.60
C SER A 178 -10.54 -17.57 13.32
N HIS A 179 -10.08 -18.20 14.40
CA HIS A 179 -10.90 -19.09 15.25
C HIS A 179 -11.94 -18.33 16.07
N ILE A 180 -11.61 -17.12 16.57
CA ILE A 180 -12.55 -16.26 17.30
C ILE A 180 -13.67 -15.81 16.37
N ILE A 181 -13.31 -15.45 15.13
CA ILE A 181 -14.26 -15.04 14.10
C ILE A 181 -15.16 -16.21 13.63
N LYS A 182 -14.71 -17.47 13.73
CA LYS A 182 -15.50 -18.63 13.28
C LYS A 182 -16.60 -19.06 14.26
N HIS A 183 -16.57 -18.63 15.52
CA HIS A 183 -17.53 -19.06 16.53
C HIS A 183 -18.45 -17.91 16.97
N PRO A 184 -19.63 -17.74 16.35
CA PRO A 184 -20.61 -16.72 16.76
C PRO A 184 -21.33 -17.04 18.09
N LEU A 185 -20.87 -18.04 18.83
CA LEU A 185 -21.62 -18.67 19.94
C LEU A 185 -21.69 -17.88 21.25
N PHE A 186 -21.11 -16.68 21.32
CA PHE A 186 -21.14 -15.83 22.53
C PHE A 186 -21.91 -14.51 22.37
N PHE A 187 -22.70 -14.34 21.30
CA PHE A 187 -23.71 -13.29 21.23
C PHE A 187 -25.12 -13.86 21.50
N THR A 188 -25.24 -14.71 22.51
CA THR A 188 -26.54 -15.04 23.11
C THR A 188 -26.83 -14.03 24.22
N LYS A 189 -27.78 -13.13 23.92
CA LYS A 189 -28.38 -12.12 24.81
C LYS A 189 -27.43 -11.03 25.31
N LEU A 190 -27.54 -9.87 24.68
CA LEU A 190 -27.51 -8.61 25.42
C LEU A 190 -28.98 -8.19 25.53
N ASP A 191 -29.44 -8.07 26.78
CA ASP A 191 -30.78 -7.60 27.14
C ASP A 191 -31.10 -6.22 26.50
#